data_AF-A0A285T3S3-F1
#
_entry.id   AF-A0A285T3S3-F1
#
_cell.length_a   1.000
_cell.length_b   1.000
_cell.length_c   1.000
_cell.angle_alpha   90.00
_cell.angle_beta   90.00
_cell.angle_gamma   90.00
#
_symmetry.space_group_name_H-M   'P 1'
#
loop_
_entity.id
_entity.type
_entity.pdbx_description
1 polymer ?
#
loop_
_entity_poly.entity_id
_entity_poly.type
_entity_poly.pdbx_seq_one_letter_code
_entity_poly.pdbx_strand_id
1 'polypeptide(L)' 'MKKLGLLFMFIGIVFIAIFTLTNIQIPFTAWLIGFLISLLVSVAGMVLLIIYLAKEIKEEKRRK' A
#
# COMPACT_ATOMS: atom_id res chain seq x y z
N MET A 1 -11.87 -7.86 -1.63
CA MET A 1 -10.40 -7.83 -1.72
C MET A 1 -9.89 -6.64 -2.52
N LYS A 2 -10.42 -6.35 -3.73
CA LYS A 2 -10.06 -5.14 -4.52
C LYS A 2 -10.14 -3.81 -3.76
N LYS A 3 -11.27 -3.53 -3.11
CA LYS A 3 -11.48 -2.28 -2.34
C LYS A 3 -10.50 -2.13 -1.17
N LEU A 4 -10.22 -3.23 -0.46
CA LEU A 4 -9.27 -3.25 0.66
C LEU A 4 -7.83 -3.06 0.20
N GLY A 5 -7.41 -3.73 -0.88
CA GLY A 5 -6.07 -3.56 -1.45
C GLY A 5 -5.84 -2.12 -1.93
N LEU A 6 -6.83 -1.53 -2.61
CA LEU A 6 -6.80 -0.11 -3.02
C LEU A 6 -6.74 0.82 -1.81
N LEU A 7 -7.52 0.56 -0.76
CA LEU A 7 -7.53 1.37 0.46
C LEU A 7 -6.15 1.35 1.16
N PHE A 8 -5.56 0.16 1.34
CA PHE A 8 -4.24 0.02 1.95
C PHE A 8 -3.15 0.70 1.12
N MET A 9 -3.20 0.54 -0.20
CA MET A 9 -2.24 1.20 -1.10
C MET A 9 -2.39 2.73 -1.03
N PHE A 10 -3.62 3.23 -1.04
CA PHE A 10 -3.91 4.66 -0.94
C PHE A 10 -3.40 5.25 0.39
N ILE A 11 -3.73 4.61 1.51
CA ILE A 11 -3.29 5.04 2.84
C ILE A 11 -1.75 5.01 2.93
N GLY A 12 -1.12 3.95 2.44
CA GLY A 12 0.35 3.83 2.43
C GLY A 12 1.01 4.97 1.65
N ILE A 13 0.52 5.27 0.45
CA ILE A 13 1.04 6.37 -0.39
C ILE A 13 0.81 7.73 0.26
N VAL A 14 -0.36 7.96 0.86
CA VAL A 14 -0.66 9.22 1.57
C VAL A 14 0.32 9.41 2.73
N PHE A 15 0.59 8.38 3.53
CA PHE A 15 1.56 8.50 4.60
C PHE A 15 2.99 8.74 4.08
N ILE A 16 3.41 8.05 3.02
CA ILE A 16 4.70 8.32 2.37
C ILE A 16 4.77 9.79 1.92
N ALA A 17 3.71 10.31 1.30
CA ALA A 17 3.64 11.70 0.87
C ALA A 17 3.71 12.67 2.06
N ILE A 18 3.04 12.37 3.17
CA ILE A 18 3.15 13.18 4.40
C ILE A 18 4.60 13.19 4.88
N PHE A 19 5.22 12.03 5.08
CA PHE A 19 6.60 11.95 5.57
C PHE A 19 7.63 12.60 4.62
N THR A 20 7.38 12.63 3.31
CA THR A 20 8.33 13.18 2.32
C THR A 20 8.10 14.65 2.00
N LEU A 21 6.84 15.11 1.94
CA LEU A 21 6.49 16.45 1.47
C LEU A 21 6.23 17.44 2.61
N THR A 22 5.92 16.95 3.81
CA THR A 22 5.68 17.84 4.95
C THR A 22 6.95 17.96 5.78
N ASN A 23 7.29 19.19 6.18
CA ASN A 23 8.46 19.48 6.99
C ASN A 23 8.15 19.23 8.48
N ILE A 24 7.88 17.96 8.81
CA ILE A 24 7.54 17.54 10.18
C ILE A 24 8.79 17.61 11.04
N GLN A 25 8.76 18.45 12.08
CA GLN A 25 9.81 18.51 13.09
C GLN A 25 9.69 17.31 14.05
N ILE A 26 10.15 16.15 13.59
CA ILE A 26 10.30 14.94 14.40
C ILE A 26 11.74 14.43 14.33
N PRO A 27 12.21 13.70 15.36
CA PRO A 27 13.52 13.07 15.32
C PRO A 27 13.67 12.17 14.08
N PHE A 28 14.85 12.18 13.47
CA PHE A 28 15.13 11.38 12.25
C PHE A 28 14.75 9.91 12.42
N THR A 29 15.00 9.34 13.60
CA THR A 29 14.64 7.94 13.92
C THR A 29 13.13 7.71 13.89
N ALA A 30 12.33 8.63 14.44
CA ALA A 30 10.87 8.53 14.43
C ALA A 30 10.31 8.71 13.01
N TRP A 31 10.88 9.65 12.25
CA TRP A 31 10.57 9.83 10.84
C TRP A 31 10.86 8.57 10.02
N LEU A 32 12.04 7.98 10.19
CA LEU A 32 12.46 6.78 9.46
C LEU A 32 11.57 5.58 9.77
N ILE A 33 11.21 5.37 11.04
CA ILE A 33 10.30 4.28 11.45
C ILE A 33 8.91 4.49 10.81
N GLY A 34 8.36 5.70 10.89
CA GLY A 34 7.07 6.04 10.28
C GLY A 34 7.08 5.82 8.76
N PHE A 35 8.16 6.24 8.10
CA PHE A 35 8.35 6.05 6.66
C PHE A 35 8.42 4.57 6.28
N LEU A 36 9.18 3.76 7.01
CA LEU A 36 9.29 2.30 6.78
C LEU A 36 7.96 1.58 6.95
N ILE A 37 7.20 1.94 8.00
CA ILE A 37 5.86 1.38 8.22
C ILE A 37 4.93 1.74 7.06
N SER A 38 4.98 2.98 6.58
CA SER A 38 4.16 3.45 5.46
C SER A 38 4.47 2.69 4.17
N LEU A 39 5.75 2.42 3.92
CA LEU A 39 6.23 1.56 2.83
C LEU A 39 5.64 0.15 2.92
N LEU A 40 5.72 -0.49 4.09
CA LEU A 40 5.18 -1.82 4.31
C LEU A 40 3.66 -1.88 4.08
N VAL A 41 2.92 -0.88 4.55
CA VAL A 41 1.47 -0.78 4.33
C VAL A 41 1.14 -0.64 2.83
N SER A 42 1.90 0.18 2.11
CA SER A 42 1.73 0.34 0.66
C SER A 42 2.01 -0.96 -0.10
N VAL A 43 3.10 -1.65 0.26
CA VAL A 43 3.47 -2.95 -0.35
C VAL A 43 2.39 -4.01 -0.05
N ALA A 44 1.87 -4.07 1.17
CA ALA A 44 0.79 -5.00 1.52
C ALA A 44 -0.47 -4.74 0.68
N GLY A 45 -0.84 -3.47 0.46
CA GLY A 45 -1.93 -3.10 -0.44
C GLY A 45 -1.71 -3.56 -1.88
N MET A 46 -0.49 -3.37 -2.40
CA MET A 46 -0.12 -3.82 -3.74
C MET A 46 -0.18 -5.34 -3.88
N VAL A 47 0.35 -6.10 -2.92
CA VAL A 47 0.30 -7.57 -2.92
C VAL A 47 -1.14 -8.07 -2.92
N LEU A 48 -2.02 -7.48 -2.13
CA LEU A 48 -3.45 -7.84 -2.11
C LEU A 48 -4.11 -7.61 -3.48
N LEU A 49 -3.76 -6.53 -4.18
CA LEU A 49 -4.28 -6.24 -5.52
C LEU A 49 -3.74 -7.22 -6.56
N ILE A 50 -2.46 -7.59 -6.49
CA ILE A 50 -1.87 -8.61 -7.38
C ILE A 50 -2.56 -9.96 -7.19
N ILE A 51 -2.77 -10.39 -5.94
CA ILE A 51 -3.48 -11.63 -5.62
C ILE A 51 -4.92 -11.58 -6.13
N TYR A 52 -5.60 -10.44 -5.99
CA TYR A 52 -6.94 -10.26 -6.50
C TYR A 52 -7.00 -10.39 -8.03
N LEU A 53 -6.09 -9.73 -8.75
CA LEU A 53 -5.97 -9.82 -10.21
C LEU A 53 -5.70 -11.27 -10.66
N ALA A 54 -4.77 -11.97 -10.00
CA ALA A 54 -4.46 -13.36 -10.30
C ALA A 54 -5.68 -14.28 -10.13
N LYS A 55 -6.52 -14.02 -9.11
CA LYS A 55 -7.78 -14.74 -8.91
C LYS A 55 -8.82 -14.44 -10.00
N GLU A 56 -9.01 -13.17 -10.36
CA GLU A 56 -9.93 -12.78 -11.44
C GLU A 56 -9.54 -13.43 -12.79
N ILE A 57 -8.25 -13.40 -13.15
CA ILE A 57 -7.75 -14.03 -14.39
C ILE A 57 -8.03 -15.54 -14.40
N LYS A 58 -7.83 -16.21 -13.26
CA LYS A 58 -8.09 -17.66 -13.15
C LYS A 58 -9.58 -17.99 -13.26
N GLU A 59 -10.45 -17.16 -12.67
CA GLU A 59 -11.89 -17.32 -12.80
C GLU A 59 -12.39 -17.06 -14.22
N GLU A 60 -11.86 -16.04 -14.91
CA GLU A 60 -12.18 -15.76 -16.31
C GLU A 60 -11.82 -16.96 -17.21
N LYS A 61 -10.63 -17.53 -17.03
CA LYS A 61 -10.18 -18.73 -17.75
C LYS A 61 -11.00 -19.98 -17.45
N ARG A 62 -11.74 -20.04 -16.34
CA ARG A 62 -12.63 -21.17 -16.01
C ARG A 62 -14.03 -21.00 -16.59
N ARG A 63 -14.43 -19.75 -16.89
CA ARG A 63 -15.76 -19.43 -17.45
C ARG A 63 -15.77 -19.47 -18.99
N LYS A 64 -14.61 -19.39 -19.64
CA LYS A 64 -14.39 -19.69 -21.06
C LYS A 64 -13.97 -21.14 -21.22
#